data_AF-A0A841F548-F1
#
_entry.id   AF-A0A841F548-F1
#
_cell.length_a   1.000
_cell.length_b   1.000
_cell.length_c   1.000
_cell.angle_alpha   90.00
_cell.angle_beta   90.00
_cell.angle_gamma   90.00
#
_symmetry.space_group_name_H-M   'P 1'
#
loop_
_entity.id
_entity.type
_entity.pdbx_description
1 polymer ?
#
loop_
_entity_poly.entity_id
_entity_poly.type
_entity_poly.pdbx_seq_one_letter_code
_entity_poly.pdbx_strand_id
1 'polypeptide(L)'
;MKAGKLKYRYNPQGDRIELAQRGQVIRYVIDDAPELSRVLMELDGEGDVKARYVYGLGLIGREDADGTYLSYHYGLRGSTTLLTDEQNRVTDRYTYGLYGELEQHEGVTSQPFAYNGRDGVMTDANGLYYMRARYYDPKLKRFLNRDVIRGEIQDGQTFNRYAYVNGNPVSYIDPLGLMKCETNSNDILALPFGNNSKTMNLGSGDNPLKGAINVDMRNVNGVDVVANANHLPFSTRSFSEVIAQNPHGYDILNIRERWGSKSCWW
;
A
#
# COMPACT_ATOMS: atom_id res chain seq x y z
N MET A 1 0.76 14.98 22.01
CA MET A 1 1.71 15.94 21.38
C MET A 1 0.92 17.07 20.72
N LYS A 2 1.48 18.29 20.57
CA LYS A 2 0.84 19.39 19.83
C LYS A 2 1.72 19.78 18.64
N ALA A 3 1.16 19.85 17.43
CA ALA A 3 1.81 20.46 16.27
C ALA A 3 0.90 21.57 15.74
N GLY A 4 1.24 22.83 16.01
CA GLY A 4 0.37 23.96 15.73
C GLY A 4 -0.97 23.87 16.47
N LYS A 5 -2.09 23.89 15.73
CA LYS A 5 -3.46 23.79 16.27
C LYS A 5 -3.97 22.34 16.44
N LEU A 6 -3.16 21.34 16.05
CA LEU A 6 -3.50 19.92 16.17
C LEU A 6 -3.02 19.36 17.51
N LYS A 7 -3.85 18.54 18.14
CA LYS A 7 -3.51 17.75 19.32
C LYS A 7 -3.64 16.27 18.96
N TYR A 8 -2.63 15.49 19.35
CA TYR A 8 -2.59 14.05 19.08
C TYR A 8 -2.51 13.25 20.37
N ARG A 9 -3.22 12.11 20.43
CA ARG A 9 -3.05 11.07 21.46
C ARG A 9 -2.58 9.78 20.83
N TYR A 10 -1.81 9.02 21.61
CA TYR A 10 -1.18 7.77 21.19
C TYR A 10 -1.48 6.67 22.20
N ASN A 11 -1.53 5.42 21.75
CA ASN A 11 -1.53 4.24 22.61
C ASN A 11 -0.11 4.00 23.21
N PRO A 12 0.05 3.06 24.15
CA PRO A 12 1.37 2.71 24.70
C PRO A 12 2.39 2.18 23.66
N GLN A 13 1.92 1.64 22.54
CA GLN A 13 2.73 1.14 21.42
C GLN A 13 3.25 2.26 20.51
N GLY A 14 2.73 3.49 20.67
CA GLY A 14 3.14 4.66 19.89
C GLY A 14 2.26 4.94 18.67
N ASP A 15 1.17 4.21 18.45
CA ASP A 15 0.21 4.47 17.39
C ASP A 15 -0.74 5.60 17.76
N ARG A 16 -1.03 6.48 16.79
CA ARG A 16 -1.94 7.59 16.94
C ARG A 16 -3.39 7.12 16.98
N ILE A 17 -4.02 7.26 18.15
CA ILE A 17 -5.43 6.89 18.39
C ILE A 17 -6.39 8.08 18.35
N GLU A 18 -5.91 9.32 18.37
CA GLU A 18 -6.76 10.51 18.31
C GLU A 18 -6.07 11.70 17.64
N LEU A 19 -6.83 12.44 16.84
CA LEU A 19 -6.50 13.74 16.29
C LEU A 19 -7.59 14.75 16.65
N ALA A 20 -7.22 15.86 17.29
CA ALA A 20 -8.14 16.95 17.59
C ALA A 20 -7.70 18.26 16.95
N GLN A 21 -8.60 18.92 16.23
CA GLN A 21 -8.40 20.18 15.53
C GLN A 21 -9.57 21.13 15.76
N ARG A 22 -9.32 22.31 16.35
CA ARG A 22 -10.33 23.38 16.55
C ARG A 22 -11.65 22.89 17.19
N GLY A 23 -11.59 21.91 18.08
CA GLY A 23 -12.76 21.34 18.77
C GLY A 23 -13.37 20.11 18.09
N GLN A 24 -13.03 19.82 16.83
CA GLN A 24 -13.36 18.55 16.20
C GLN A 24 -12.35 17.48 16.62
N VAL A 25 -12.85 16.28 16.90
CA VAL A 25 -12.06 15.13 17.30
C VAL A 25 -12.31 14.00 16.32
N ILE A 26 -11.25 13.33 15.91
CA ILE A 26 -11.29 12.05 15.19
C ILE A 26 -10.54 11.05 16.05
N ARG A 27 -11.21 9.94 16.37
CA ARG A 27 -10.59 8.79 17.04
C ARG A 27 -10.35 7.68 16.03
N TYR A 28 -9.27 6.93 16.23
CA TYR A 28 -8.87 5.85 15.34
C TYR A 28 -8.98 4.51 16.08
N VAL A 29 -9.68 3.55 15.46
CA VAL A 29 -9.65 2.15 15.88
C VAL A 29 -8.54 1.47 15.09
N ILE A 30 -7.58 0.88 15.78
CA ILE A 30 -6.32 0.40 15.19
C ILE A 30 -6.19 -1.11 15.43
N ASP A 31 -5.78 -1.82 14.38
CA ASP A 31 -5.21 -3.16 14.45
C ASP A 31 -3.69 -3.05 14.49
N ASP A 32 -3.10 -3.39 15.62
CA ASP A 32 -1.66 -3.34 15.89
C ASP A 32 -0.97 -4.72 15.76
N ALA A 33 -1.69 -5.76 15.34
CA ALA A 33 -1.12 -7.09 15.14
C ALA A 33 -0.16 -7.20 13.94
N PRO A 34 -0.39 -6.51 12.79
CA PRO A 34 0.56 -6.49 11.68
C PRO A 34 1.78 -5.59 11.95
N GLU A 35 2.86 -5.81 11.21
CA GLU A 35 4.08 -4.98 11.30
C GLU A 35 3.79 -3.49 11.03
N LEU A 36 2.93 -3.21 10.06
CA LEU A 36 2.38 -1.87 9.83
C LEU A 36 0.99 -1.81 10.46
N SER A 37 0.88 -1.10 11.58
CA SER A 37 -0.41 -0.85 12.25
C SER A 37 -1.46 -0.29 11.28
N ARG A 38 -2.69 -0.78 11.35
CA ARG A 38 -3.75 -0.47 10.38
C ARG A 38 -4.88 0.27 11.08
N VAL A 39 -5.34 1.38 10.52
CA VAL A 39 -6.54 2.05 11.02
C VAL A 39 -7.74 1.34 10.42
N LEU A 40 -8.52 0.65 11.24
CA LEU A 40 -9.73 -0.03 10.80
C LEU A 40 -10.91 0.93 10.65
N MET A 41 -11.01 1.95 11.51
CA MET A 41 -12.12 2.90 11.51
C MET A 41 -11.72 4.28 12.00
N GLU A 42 -12.42 5.29 11.51
CA GLU A 42 -12.48 6.63 12.10
C GLU A 42 -13.81 6.82 12.82
N LEU A 43 -13.74 7.32 14.05
CA LEU A 43 -14.89 7.74 14.84
C LEU A 43 -14.82 9.24 15.09
N ASP A 44 -15.95 9.90 15.33
CA ASP A 44 -15.96 11.28 15.82
C ASP A 44 -15.70 11.40 17.34
N GLY A 45 -15.97 12.56 17.92
CA GLY A 45 -15.74 12.81 19.36
C GLY A 45 -16.74 12.09 20.27
N GLU A 46 -17.91 11.79 19.71
CA GLU A 46 -19.06 11.15 20.33
C GLU A 46 -18.94 9.62 20.25
N GLY A 47 -18.18 9.10 19.28
CA GLY A 47 -17.94 7.68 19.06
C GLY A 47 -18.71 7.11 17.88
N ASP A 48 -19.40 7.96 17.11
CA ASP A 48 -20.10 7.54 15.90
C ASP A 48 -19.11 7.30 14.75
N VAL A 49 -19.42 6.32 13.91
CA VAL A 49 -18.53 5.93 12.82
C VAL A 49 -18.55 6.99 11.73
N LYS A 50 -17.36 7.45 11.32
CA LYS A 50 -17.15 8.32 10.16
C LYS A 50 -16.76 7.55 8.91
N ALA A 51 -15.87 6.58 9.08
CA ALA A 51 -15.37 5.75 7.99
C ALA A 51 -14.87 4.40 8.50
N ARG A 52 -15.01 3.37 7.67
CA ARG A 52 -14.42 2.03 7.83
C ARG A 52 -13.43 1.79 6.70
N TYR A 53 -12.32 1.13 7.00
CA TYR A 53 -11.28 0.84 6.03
C TYR A 53 -11.18 -0.67 5.78
N VAL A 54 -11.12 -1.04 4.51
CA VAL A 54 -11.04 -2.43 4.06
C VAL A 54 -9.61 -2.75 3.63
N TYR A 55 -9.06 -3.82 4.18
CA TYR A 55 -7.69 -4.26 3.92
C TYR A 55 -7.66 -5.66 3.29
N GLY A 56 -6.82 -5.82 2.27
CA GLY A 56 -6.33 -7.11 1.79
C GLY A 56 -4.83 -7.23 2.06
N LEU A 57 -4.03 -7.35 1.01
CA LEU A 57 -2.56 -7.22 1.10
C LEU A 57 -2.09 -5.80 1.48
N GLY A 58 -2.95 -4.81 1.30
CA GLY A 58 -2.79 -3.44 1.76
C GLY A 58 -4.18 -2.81 1.93
N LEU A 59 -4.25 -1.50 2.19
CA LEU A 59 -5.53 -0.78 2.14
C LEU A 59 -6.13 -0.90 0.73
N ILE A 60 -7.40 -1.28 0.58
CA ILE A 60 -8.04 -1.43 -0.74
C ILE A 60 -9.32 -0.63 -0.88
N GLY A 61 -9.98 -0.29 0.22
CA GLY A 61 -11.25 0.41 0.19
C GLY A 61 -11.57 1.19 1.45
N ARG A 62 -12.58 2.04 1.33
CA ARG A 62 -13.19 2.80 2.41
C ARG A 62 -14.70 2.78 2.24
N GLU A 63 -15.41 2.66 3.35
CA GLU A 63 -16.85 2.88 3.44
C GLU A 63 -17.11 4.04 4.40
N ASP A 64 -17.71 5.13 3.92
CA ASP A 64 -18.09 6.28 4.74
C ASP A 64 -19.40 6.02 5.49
N ALA A 65 -19.70 6.84 6.49
CA ALA A 65 -20.86 6.66 7.38
C ALA A 65 -22.22 6.60 6.65
N ASP A 66 -22.32 7.24 5.49
CA ASP A 66 -23.51 7.29 4.65
C ASP A 66 -23.66 6.06 3.72
N GLY A 67 -22.73 5.09 3.79
CA GLY A 67 -22.69 3.90 2.95
C GLY A 67 -21.94 4.11 1.63
N THR A 68 -21.37 5.28 1.38
CA THR A 68 -20.54 5.51 0.19
C THR A 68 -19.27 4.67 0.26
N TYR A 69 -19.07 3.79 -0.73
CA TYR A 69 -17.86 2.99 -0.84
C TYR A 69 -16.92 3.54 -1.92
N LEU A 70 -15.64 3.65 -1.57
CA LEU A 70 -14.56 4.09 -2.45
C LEU A 70 -13.44 3.06 -2.48
N SER A 71 -12.98 2.72 -3.69
CA SER A 71 -11.83 1.85 -3.91
C SER A 71 -10.57 2.68 -4.13
N TYR A 72 -9.48 2.26 -3.49
CA TYR A 72 -8.17 2.90 -3.65
C TYR A 72 -7.36 2.27 -4.78
N HIS A 73 -6.80 3.11 -5.64
CA HIS A 73 -5.85 2.70 -6.67
C HIS A 73 -4.50 3.35 -6.43
N TYR A 74 -3.43 2.58 -6.57
CA TYR A 74 -2.09 3.01 -6.19
C TYR A 74 -1.12 3.06 -7.37
N GLY A 75 -0.19 4.00 -7.31
CA GLY A 75 1.04 3.94 -8.10
C GLY A 75 2.04 2.93 -7.52
N LEU A 76 3.19 2.79 -8.19
CA LEU A 76 4.24 1.84 -7.82
C LEU A 76 4.76 1.99 -6.37
N ARG A 77 4.75 3.22 -5.83
CA ARG A 77 5.14 3.53 -4.45
C ARG A 77 4.07 3.25 -3.39
N GLY A 78 2.90 2.76 -3.78
CA GLY A 78 1.77 2.61 -2.85
C GLY A 78 1.07 3.93 -2.51
N SER A 79 1.37 5.00 -3.24
CA SER A 79 0.64 6.28 -3.14
C SER A 79 -0.66 6.22 -3.91
N THR A 80 -1.76 6.69 -3.32
CA THR A 80 -3.10 6.71 -3.93
C THR A 80 -3.10 7.62 -5.14
N THR A 81 -3.31 7.09 -6.34
CA THR A 81 -3.38 7.86 -7.59
C THR A 81 -4.82 8.09 -8.05
N LEU A 82 -5.74 7.18 -7.73
CA LEU A 82 -7.17 7.31 -8.05
C LEU A 82 -8.04 6.81 -6.90
N LEU A 83 -9.25 7.36 -6.82
CA LEU A 83 -10.38 6.76 -6.12
C LEU A 83 -11.49 6.46 -7.12
N THR A 84 -12.17 5.33 -6.94
CA THR A 84 -13.36 4.98 -7.73
C THR A 84 -14.54 4.61 -6.86
N ASP A 85 -15.75 4.97 -7.30
CA ASP A 85 -17.00 4.54 -6.69
C ASP A 85 -17.32 3.06 -7.00
N GLU A 86 -18.43 2.56 -6.46
CA GLU A 86 -18.93 1.19 -6.69
C GLU A 86 -19.32 0.90 -8.14
N GLN A 87 -19.52 1.93 -8.96
CA GLN A 87 -19.76 1.79 -10.39
C GLN A 87 -18.48 1.96 -11.23
N ASN A 88 -17.32 1.91 -10.59
CA ASN A 88 -15.99 2.07 -11.18
C ASN A 88 -15.77 3.43 -11.85
N ARG A 89 -16.52 4.47 -11.49
CA ARG A 89 -16.27 5.84 -11.96
C ARG A 89 -15.16 6.46 -11.11
N VAL A 90 -14.23 7.14 -11.76
CA VAL A 90 -13.16 7.87 -11.08
C VAL A 90 -13.77 9.09 -10.39
N THR A 91 -13.71 9.13 -9.07
CA THR A 91 -14.17 10.26 -8.24
C THR A 91 -13.04 11.25 -7.97
N ASP A 92 -11.81 10.72 -7.82
CA ASP A 92 -10.63 11.52 -7.49
C ASP A 92 -9.39 11.06 -8.25
N ARG A 93 -8.50 12.01 -8.55
CA ARG A 93 -7.16 11.78 -9.11
C ARG A 93 -6.12 12.55 -8.32
N TYR A 94 -4.97 11.94 -8.08
CA TYR A 94 -3.88 12.54 -7.31
C TYR A 94 -2.57 12.43 -8.08
N THR A 95 -1.85 13.55 -8.15
CA THR A 95 -0.50 13.65 -8.72
C THR A 95 0.46 14.14 -7.65
N TYR A 96 1.59 13.46 -7.50
CA TYR A 96 2.61 13.79 -6.50
C TYR A 96 3.96 14.06 -7.12
N GLY A 97 4.71 14.98 -6.51
CA GLY A 97 6.14 15.11 -6.66
C GLY A 97 6.91 13.89 -6.13
N LEU A 98 8.21 13.84 -6.42
CA LEU A 98 9.06 12.71 -6.02
C LEU A 98 9.14 12.56 -4.50
N TYR A 99 9.16 13.68 -3.78
CA TYR A 99 9.22 13.71 -2.32
C TYR A 99 7.81 13.70 -1.69
N GLY A 100 6.79 13.40 -2.48
CA GLY A 100 5.42 13.30 -2.03
C GLY A 100 4.69 14.62 -1.92
N GLU A 101 5.20 15.72 -2.47
CA GLU A 101 4.41 16.94 -2.60
C GLU A 101 3.13 16.65 -3.39
N LEU A 102 1.95 17.01 -2.87
CA LEU A 102 0.70 16.88 -3.62
C LEU A 102 0.61 18.04 -4.62
N GLU A 103 0.88 17.75 -5.89
CA GLU A 103 0.92 18.73 -6.98
C GLU A 103 -0.48 19.00 -7.52
N GLN A 104 -1.30 17.96 -7.63
CA GLN A 104 -2.68 18.06 -8.13
C GLN A 104 -3.59 17.06 -7.43
N HIS A 105 -4.78 17.52 -7.06
CA HIS A 105 -5.90 16.69 -6.61
C HIS A 105 -7.15 17.14 -7.35
N GLU A 106 -7.71 16.24 -8.16
CA GLU A 106 -9.04 16.38 -8.75
C GLU A 106 -10.02 15.57 -7.91
N GLY A 107 -11.19 16.14 -7.59
CA GLY A 107 -12.17 15.54 -6.68
C GLY A 107 -12.33 16.33 -5.39
N VAL A 108 -13.25 15.88 -4.53
CA VAL A 108 -13.60 16.57 -3.27
C VAL A 108 -13.53 15.63 -2.05
N THR A 109 -13.15 14.38 -2.26
CA THR A 109 -13.16 13.37 -1.20
C THR A 109 -12.07 13.71 -0.18
N SER A 110 -12.47 13.83 1.09
CA SER A 110 -11.53 13.98 2.20
C SER A 110 -11.21 12.63 2.81
N GLN A 111 -9.96 12.18 2.64
CA GLN A 111 -9.47 10.90 3.14
C GLN A 111 -7.98 10.99 3.48
N PRO A 112 -7.47 10.27 4.51
CA PRO A 112 -6.10 10.47 5.01
C PRO A 112 -5.03 9.68 4.23
N PHE A 113 -5.37 8.60 3.55
CA PHE A 113 -4.43 7.69 2.88
C PHE A 113 -4.11 8.17 1.46
N ALA A 114 -3.26 9.19 1.36
CA ALA A 114 -2.78 9.75 0.09
C ALA A 114 -1.39 9.20 -0.28
N TYR A 115 -0.32 9.97 -0.04
CA TYR A 115 1.05 9.54 -0.32
C TYR A 115 1.45 8.34 0.55
N ASN A 116 1.95 7.27 -0.09
CA ASN A 116 2.20 5.94 0.51
C ASN A 116 0.99 5.37 1.31
N GLY A 117 -0.23 5.77 0.94
CA GLY A 117 -1.47 5.41 1.65
C GLY A 117 -1.73 3.92 1.74
N ARG A 118 -1.30 3.12 0.75
CA ARG A 118 -1.42 1.65 0.77
C ARG A 118 -0.79 1.02 2.01
N ASP A 119 0.30 1.61 2.49
CA ASP A 119 1.09 1.16 3.65
C ASP A 119 0.65 1.86 4.96
N GLY A 120 -0.50 2.56 4.93
CA GLY A 120 -1.09 3.21 6.09
C GLY A 120 -0.46 4.55 6.48
N VAL A 121 0.30 5.19 5.59
CA VAL A 121 0.76 6.57 5.81
C VAL A 121 -0.43 7.51 5.73
N MET A 122 -0.64 8.30 6.79
CA MET A 122 -1.78 9.22 6.88
C MET A 122 -1.35 10.66 6.65
N THR A 123 -2.12 11.40 5.85
CA THR A 123 -1.98 12.82 5.60
C THR A 123 -2.90 13.60 6.53
N ASP A 124 -2.31 14.51 7.31
CA ASP A 124 -3.06 15.40 8.18
C ASP A 124 -3.49 16.67 7.44
N ALA A 125 -4.52 17.34 7.96
CA ALA A 125 -5.02 18.59 7.40
C ALA A 125 -4.00 19.75 7.40
N ASN A 126 -2.88 19.61 8.11
CA ASN A 126 -1.75 20.55 8.05
C ASN A 126 -0.73 20.23 6.94
N GLY A 127 -0.94 19.16 6.18
CA GLY A 127 -0.06 18.69 5.10
C GLY A 127 1.09 17.79 5.55
N LEU A 128 1.18 17.44 6.83
CA LEU A 128 2.20 16.51 7.32
C LEU A 128 1.77 15.06 7.12
N TYR A 129 2.75 14.20 6.86
CA TYR A 129 2.54 12.76 6.74
C TYR A 129 2.92 12.08 8.04
N TYR A 130 1.93 11.49 8.69
CA TYR A 130 2.12 10.60 9.82
C TYR A 130 2.57 9.23 9.32
N MET A 131 3.87 8.96 9.47
CA MET A 131 4.52 7.69 9.14
C MET A 131 4.81 6.91 10.43
N ARG A 132 3.87 6.89 11.38
CA ARG A 132 4.03 6.24 12.69
C ARG A 132 5.11 6.89 13.56
N ALA A 133 6.35 6.41 13.52
CA ALA A 133 7.40 6.90 14.41
C ALA A 133 7.75 8.38 14.18
N ARG A 134 7.54 8.88 12.95
CA ARG A 134 7.87 10.26 12.59
C ARG A 134 6.80 10.94 11.75
N TYR A 135 6.81 12.27 11.85
CA TYR A 135 6.09 13.15 10.94
C TYR A 135 7.02 13.63 9.85
N TYR A 136 6.61 13.45 8.61
CA TYR A 136 7.30 13.90 7.42
C TYR A 136 6.64 15.15 6.83
N ASP A 137 7.46 16.10 6.42
CA ASP A 137 7.01 17.30 5.71
C ASP A 137 7.45 17.22 4.24
N PRO A 138 6.52 17.00 3.29
CA PRO A 138 6.86 16.92 1.87
C PRO A 138 7.41 18.23 1.31
N LYS A 139 7.01 19.40 1.87
CA LYS A 139 7.51 20.71 1.41
C LYS A 139 8.98 20.91 1.80
N LEU A 140 9.36 20.44 2.98
CA LEU A 140 10.75 20.47 3.46
C LEU A 140 11.58 19.27 3.00
N LYS A 141 10.92 18.24 2.43
CA LYS A 141 11.54 17.01 1.93
C LYS A 141 12.28 16.23 3.02
N ARG A 142 11.77 16.27 4.26
CA ARG A 142 12.40 15.67 5.43
C ARG A 142 11.45 15.39 6.58
N PHE A 143 11.88 14.56 7.51
CA PHE A 143 11.21 14.39 8.79
C PHE A 143 11.37 15.62 9.68
N LEU A 144 10.35 15.90 10.49
CA LEU A 144 10.39 16.95 11.51
C LEU A 144 11.08 16.50 12.79
N ASN A 145 10.97 15.21 13.11
CA ASN A 145 11.58 14.61 14.28
C ASN A 145 12.88 13.91 13.89
N ARG A 146 13.88 14.03 14.76
CA ARG A 146 15.13 13.30 14.62
C ARG A 146 14.86 11.80 14.74
N ASP A 147 15.41 11.02 13.80
CA ASP A 147 15.39 9.56 13.85
C ASP A 147 15.90 9.03 15.18
N VAL A 148 15.30 7.98 15.74
CA VAL A 148 15.83 7.31 16.94
C VAL A 148 17.05 6.44 16.61
N ILE A 149 17.15 5.95 15.38
CA ILE A 149 18.32 5.26 14.85
C ILE A 149 19.43 6.27 14.56
N ARG A 150 20.67 5.86 14.84
CA ARG A 150 21.86 6.74 14.79
C ARG A 150 22.58 6.73 13.43
N GLY A 151 22.16 5.85 12.54
CA GLY A 151 22.85 5.55 11.29
C GLY A 151 23.94 4.49 11.44
N GLU A 152 24.47 4.05 10.31
CA GLU A 152 25.51 3.05 10.17
C GLU A 152 26.80 3.70 9.67
N ILE A 153 27.94 3.30 10.26
CA ILE A 153 29.26 3.82 9.87
C ILE A 153 29.59 3.51 8.39
N GLN A 154 29.01 2.43 7.85
CA GLN A 154 29.25 1.98 6.48
C GLN A 154 28.45 2.76 5.44
N ASP A 155 27.37 3.46 5.82
CA ASP A 155 26.58 4.31 4.93
C ASP A 155 26.46 5.72 5.52
N GLY A 156 27.31 6.63 5.04
CA GLY A 156 27.35 8.02 5.52
C GLY A 156 26.03 8.78 5.34
N GLN A 157 25.14 8.36 4.43
CA GLN A 157 23.84 9.03 4.22
C GLN A 157 22.92 8.85 5.43
N THR A 158 23.04 7.73 6.14
CA THR A 158 22.23 7.40 7.32
C THR A 158 22.50 8.30 8.52
N PHE A 159 23.62 9.04 8.54
CA PHE A 159 23.90 10.02 9.59
C PHE A 159 22.98 11.24 9.54
N ASN A 160 22.33 11.50 8.39
CA ASN A 160 21.30 12.52 8.33
C ASN A 160 19.98 11.99 8.91
N ARG A 161 19.83 12.12 10.23
CA ARG A 161 18.67 11.65 11.01
C ARG A 161 17.35 12.36 10.72
N TYR A 162 17.31 13.26 9.74
CA TYR A 162 16.09 13.90 9.26
C TYR A 162 15.77 13.53 7.80
N ALA A 163 16.69 12.85 7.09
CA ALA A 163 16.52 12.49 5.71
C ALA A 163 15.33 11.55 5.52
N TYR A 164 14.56 11.80 4.47
CA TYR A 164 13.60 10.81 3.97
C TYR A 164 14.31 9.88 3.00
N VAL A 165 14.26 8.58 3.29
CA VAL A 165 14.78 7.48 2.47
C VAL A 165 16.19 7.69 1.90
N ASN A 166 17.07 8.26 2.71
CA ASN A 166 18.44 8.62 2.34
C ASN A 166 18.53 9.40 1.00
N GLY A 167 17.55 10.25 0.71
CA GLY A 167 17.55 11.10 -0.48
C GLY A 167 17.18 10.40 -1.80
N ASN A 168 16.72 9.14 -1.76
CA ASN A 168 16.26 8.42 -2.95
C ASN A 168 14.77 8.01 -2.86
N PRO A 169 13.83 8.97 -2.96
CA PRO A 169 12.39 8.70 -2.93
C PRO A 169 11.83 8.15 -4.25
N VAL A 170 12.69 7.98 -5.26
CA VAL A 170 12.32 7.30 -6.51
C VAL A 170 12.29 5.79 -6.27
N SER A 171 13.31 5.27 -5.58
CA SER A 171 13.48 3.82 -5.35
C SER A 171 12.92 3.35 -4.02
N TYR A 172 12.72 4.24 -3.04
CA TYR A 172 12.40 3.83 -1.67
C TYR A 172 11.24 4.62 -1.06
N ILE A 173 10.63 4.01 -0.04
CA ILE A 173 9.58 4.57 0.83
C ILE A 173 9.95 4.33 2.30
N ASP A 174 9.34 5.02 3.26
CA ASP A 174 9.55 4.76 4.71
C ASP A 174 8.19 4.71 5.47
N PRO A 175 7.45 3.59 5.42
CA PRO A 175 6.13 3.49 6.06
C PRO A 175 6.15 3.49 7.59
N LEU A 176 7.28 3.06 8.19
CA LEU A 176 7.46 3.04 9.64
C LEU A 176 7.99 4.37 10.19
N GLY A 177 8.50 5.24 9.31
CA GLY A 177 9.22 6.43 9.70
C GLY A 177 10.49 6.09 10.47
N LEU A 178 11.19 5.03 10.11
CA LEU A 178 12.42 4.57 10.79
C LEU A 178 13.51 4.15 9.82
N MET A 179 13.15 3.62 8.64
CA MET A 179 14.13 3.07 7.70
C MET A 179 13.57 3.04 6.28
N LYS A 180 14.46 3.11 5.28
CA LYS A 180 14.04 3.04 3.88
C LYS A 180 13.65 1.60 3.52
N CYS A 181 12.55 1.44 2.81
CA CYS A 181 12.06 0.18 2.28
C CYS A 181 11.98 0.30 0.77
N GLU A 182 12.34 -0.78 0.07
CA GLU A 182 12.23 -0.79 -1.39
C GLU A 182 10.79 -0.51 -1.83
N THR A 183 10.66 0.38 -2.81
CA THR A 183 9.45 0.53 -3.61
C THR A 183 9.33 -0.74 -4.43
N ASN A 184 8.62 -1.74 -3.91
CA ASN A 184 8.45 -3.03 -4.59
C ASN A 184 8.04 -2.80 -6.07
N SER A 185 8.99 -2.99 -6.98
CA SER A 185 8.73 -3.13 -8.43
C SER A 185 8.20 -4.52 -8.76
N ASN A 186 8.07 -5.38 -7.75
CA ASN A 186 7.80 -6.80 -7.85
C ASN A 186 6.38 -7.19 -7.38
N ASP A 187 5.49 -6.21 -7.17
CA ASP A 187 4.06 -6.48 -7.00
C ASP A 187 3.36 -6.83 -8.33
N ILE A 188 4.12 -7.15 -9.38
CA ILE A 188 3.68 -8.16 -10.34
C ILE A 188 4.02 -9.53 -9.73
N LEU A 189 3.13 -10.07 -8.89
CA LEU A 189 3.11 -11.50 -8.52
C LEU A 189 4.47 -12.14 -8.14
N ALA A 190 5.38 -11.41 -7.48
CA ALA A 190 6.61 -12.02 -7.00
C ALA A 190 6.42 -12.59 -5.60
N LEU A 191 6.00 -13.86 -5.55
CA LEU A 191 6.28 -14.73 -4.40
C LEU A 191 7.80 -14.75 -4.13
N PRO A 192 8.25 -14.87 -2.87
CA PRO A 192 9.66 -14.85 -2.52
C PRO A 192 10.32 -16.15 -2.95
N PHE A 193 10.65 -16.29 -4.23
CA PHE A 193 11.55 -17.33 -4.69
C PHE A 193 12.95 -16.75 -4.74
N GLY A 194 13.73 -17.00 -3.69
CA GLY A 194 15.14 -16.65 -3.63
C GLY A 194 15.86 -17.24 -4.83
N ASN A 195 16.30 -16.38 -5.74
CA ASN A 195 17.28 -16.51 -6.82
C ASN A 195 17.51 -17.85 -7.56
N ASN A 196 16.71 -18.91 -7.41
CA ASN A 196 16.96 -20.21 -8.05
C ASN A 196 15.70 -21.10 -8.27
N SER A 197 14.47 -20.57 -8.23
CA SER A 197 13.31 -21.37 -8.64
C SER A 197 12.15 -20.51 -9.18
N LYS A 198 12.07 -20.32 -10.50
CA LYS A 198 10.88 -19.80 -11.18
C LYS A 198 9.96 -20.96 -11.59
N THR A 199 9.10 -21.38 -10.68
CA THR A 199 7.90 -22.17 -11.00
C THR A 199 6.70 -21.48 -10.37
N MET A 200 5.85 -20.88 -11.19
CA MET A 200 4.55 -20.35 -10.77
C MET A 200 3.58 -21.54 -10.69
N ASN A 201 3.24 -21.96 -9.47
CA ASN A 201 2.41 -23.14 -9.27
C ASN A 201 0.93 -22.73 -9.13
N LEU A 202 0.10 -22.99 -10.14
CA LEU A 202 -1.35 -22.73 -10.13
C LEU A 202 -2.17 -23.98 -9.73
N GLY A 203 -1.58 -24.83 -8.88
CA GLY A 203 -2.22 -25.96 -8.22
C GLY A 203 -1.25 -26.54 -7.19
N SER A 204 -1.60 -26.55 -5.91
CA SER A 204 -0.67 -26.96 -4.86
C SER A 204 -0.25 -28.43 -5.00
N GLY A 205 1.07 -28.70 -5.01
CA GLY A 205 1.64 -30.02 -4.75
C GLY A 205 1.17 -31.17 -5.67
N ASP A 206 1.36 -32.40 -5.19
CA ASP A 206 1.20 -33.68 -5.91
C ASP A 206 -0.21 -33.98 -6.47
N ASN A 207 -1.13 -33.02 -6.47
CA ASN A 207 -2.50 -33.14 -6.99
C ASN A 207 -2.87 -31.96 -7.92
N PRO A 208 -2.39 -31.95 -9.18
CA PRO A 208 -2.74 -30.88 -10.12
C PRO A 208 -4.23 -30.89 -10.49
N LEU A 209 -4.83 -29.71 -10.57
CA LEU A 209 -6.21 -29.53 -11.02
C LEU A 209 -6.36 -29.95 -12.48
N LYS A 210 -7.37 -30.79 -12.76
CA LYS A 210 -7.67 -31.26 -14.12
C LYS A 210 -8.04 -30.07 -15.01
N GLY A 211 -7.16 -29.71 -15.94
CA GLY A 211 -7.31 -28.56 -16.85
C GLY A 211 -6.35 -27.39 -16.61
N ALA A 212 -5.48 -27.47 -15.60
CA ALA A 212 -4.42 -26.47 -15.40
C ALA A 212 -3.28 -26.65 -16.41
N ILE A 213 -2.76 -25.54 -16.94
CA ILE A 213 -1.59 -25.51 -17.83
C ILE A 213 -0.35 -25.24 -16.98
N ASN A 214 0.61 -26.18 -17.00
CA ASN A 214 1.91 -25.98 -16.37
C ASN A 214 2.82 -25.18 -17.32
N VAL A 215 3.32 -24.03 -16.85
CA VAL A 215 4.26 -23.20 -17.61
C VAL A 215 5.66 -23.40 -17.03
N ASP A 216 6.54 -24.06 -17.79
CA ASP A 216 7.95 -24.25 -17.44
C ASP A 216 8.80 -23.13 -18.04
N MET A 217 9.25 -22.19 -17.21
CA MET A 217 10.02 -21.02 -17.64
C MET A 217 11.53 -21.19 -17.49
N ARG A 218 12.04 -22.42 -17.33
CA ARG A 218 13.46 -22.67 -17.06
C ARG A 218 14.42 -22.33 -18.22
N ASN A 219 13.93 -21.99 -19.41
CA ASN A 219 14.80 -21.65 -20.55
C ASN A 219 14.08 -20.82 -21.64
N VAL A 220 13.97 -19.50 -21.49
CA VAL A 220 13.44 -18.63 -22.57
C VAL A 220 14.15 -17.28 -22.62
N ASN A 221 14.99 -17.10 -23.65
CA ASN A 221 15.40 -15.80 -24.19
C ASN A 221 14.46 -15.49 -25.37
N GLY A 222 13.63 -14.46 -25.24
CA GLY A 222 12.58 -14.15 -26.22
C GLY A 222 11.29 -14.91 -25.90
N VAL A 223 10.20 -14.15 -25.74
CA VAL A 223 8.89 -14.70 -25.39
C VAL A 223 8.21 -15.22 -26.65
N ASP A 224 7.85 -16.51 -26.65
CA ASP A 224 6.65 -16.99 -27.32
C ASP A 224 5.96 -17.99 -26.38
N VAL A 225 4.76 -17.64 -25.91
CA VAL A 225 3.92 -18.54 -25.12
C VAL A 225 3.26 -19.50 -26.11
N VAL A 226 3.87 -20.67 -26.32
CA VAL A 226 3.25 -21.71 -27.15
C VAL A 226 2.31 -22.54 -26.28
N ALA A 227 1.03 -22.18 -26.25
CA ALA A 227 0.00 -23.09 -25.79
C ALA A 227 -0.22 -24.18 -26.85
N ASN A 228 -0.21 -25.46 -26.46
CA ASN A 228 -0.59 -26.54 -27.37
C ASN A 228 -2.08 -26.42 -27.72
N ALA A 229 -2.37 -25.89 -28.90
CA ALA A 229 -3.71 -25.58 -29.37
C ALA A 229 -4.64 -26.81 -29.45
N ASN A 230 -4.10 -28.03 -29.41
CA ASN A 230 -4.88 -29.25 -29.56
C ASN A 230 -5.65 -29.66 -28.30
N HIS A 231 -5.36 -29.06 -27.13
CA HIS A 231 -6.00 -29.40 -25.85
C HIS A 231 -6.76 -28.24 -25.19
N LEU A 232 -7.03 -27.16 -25.93
CA LEU A 232 -7.96 -26.12 -25.49
C LEU A 232 -9.39 -26.47 -25.97
N PRO A 233 -10.45 -26.21 -25.19
CA PRO A 233 -11.82 -26.65 -25.52
C PRO A 233 -12.49 -25.83 -26.64
N PHE A 234 -11.73 -25.09 -27.46
CA PHE A 234 -12.23 -24.26 -28.55
C PHE A 234 -11.36 -24.44 -29.81
N SER A 235 -12.02 -24.72 -30.95
CA SER A 235 -11.35 -24.95 -32.23
C SER A 235 -10.85 -23.64 -32.84
N THR A 236 -9.52 -23.54 -32.97
CA THR A 236 -8.74 -22.72 -33.92
C THR A 236 -9.44 -21.49 -34.54
N ARG A 237 -9.34 -20.34 -33.85
CA ARG A 237 -9.32 -19.00 -34.46
C ARG A 237 -8.29 -18.13 -33.75
N SER A 238 -7.77 -17.10 -34.42
CA SER A 238 -6.86 -16.11 -33.84
C SER A 238 -7.61 -15.25 -32.82
N PHE A 239 -7.05 -15.11 -31.62
CA PHE A 239 -7.58 -14.27 -30.55
C PHE A 239 -6.77 -12.97 -30.50
N SER A 240 -7.45 -11.82 -30.40
CA SER A 240 -6.81 -10.51 -30.26
C SER A 240 -6.65 -10.04 -28.81
N GLU A 241 -7.29 -10.74 -27.86
CA GLU A 241 -7.28 -10.40 -26.42
C GLU A 241 -7.68 -11.63 -25.57
N VAL A 242 -7.14 -11.75 -24.35
CA VAL A 242 -7.51 -12.76 -23.36
C VAL A 242 -7.92 -12.05 -22.07
N ILE A 243 -9.18 -12.20 -21.67
CA ILE A 243 -9.74 -11.58 -20.46
C ILE A 243 -10.11 -12.70 -19.48
N ALA A 244 -9.51 -12.70 -18.28
CA ALA A 244 -9.94 -13.57 -17.20
C ALA A 244 -11.07 -12.89 -16.41
N GLN A 245 -12.29 -13.44 -16.48
CA GLN A 245 -13.41 -13.03 -15.64
C GLN A 245 -13.68 -14.09 -14.57
N ASN A 246 -13.78 -13.66 -13.31
CA ASN A 246 -14.26 -14.49 -12.20
C ASN A 246 -15.80 -14.45 -12.20
N PRO A 247 -16.51 -15.51 -12.63
CA PRO A 247 -17.96 -15.44 -12.85
C PRO A 247 -18.79 -15.61 -11.57
N HIS A 248 -18.17 -15.88 -10.41
CA HIS A 248 -18.88 -16.31 -9.20
C HIS A 248 -18.54 -15.54 -7.92
N GLY A 249 -17.76 -14.45 -8.01
CA GLY A 249 -17.77 -13.40 -6.97
C GLY A 249 -17.39 -13.82 -5.54
N TYR A 250 -16.58 -14.86 -5.35
CA TYR A 250 -16.01 -15.19 -4.04
C TYR A 250 -14.48 -15.27 -4.03
N ASP A 251 -13.97 -14.92 -2.86
CA ASP A 251 -12.62 -14.56 -2.46
C ASP A 251 -11.61 -15.70 -2.64
N ILE A 252 -10.44 -15.38 -3.20
CA ILE A 252 -9.36 -16.36 -3.36
C ILE A 252 -8.68 -16.53 -2.00
N LEU A 253 -9.15 -17.55 -1.27
CA LEU A 253 -8.67 -18.08 0.00
C LEU A 253 -7.16 -17.90 0.28
N ASN A 254 -6.90 -17.27 1.43
CA ASN A 254 -6.04 -17.74 2.52
C ASN A 254 -4.87 -18.66 2.15
N ILE A 255 -3.70 -18.06 1.95
CA ILE A 255 -2.42 -18.74 2.11
C ILE A 255 -1.71 -18.16 3.33
N ARG A 256 -1.73 -18.92 4.44
CA ARG A 256 -0.78 -18.77 5.56
C ARG A 256 0.61 -19.17 5.06
N GLU A 257 1.33 -18.28 4.39
CA GLU A 257 2.76 -18.46 4.16
C GLU A 257 3.51 -17.14 4.32
N ARG A 258 4.58 -17.24 5.11
CA ARG A 258 5.59 -16.25 5.50
C ARG A 258 5.74 -15.10 4.50
N TRP A 259 5.30 -13.92 4.94
CA TRP A 259 5.28 -12.67 4.20
C TRP A 259 6.61 -12.34 3.51
N GLY A 260 6.54 -12.02 2.21
CA GLY A 260 7.56 -11.23 1.54
C GLY A 260 7.51 -9.82 2.11
N SER A 261 8.27 -9.58 3.19
CA SER A 261 8.50 -8.24 3.72
C SER A 261 9.11 -7.38 2.61
N LYS A 262 8.62 -6.16 2.43
CA LYS A 262 9.44 -5.12 1.79
C LYS A 262 10.81 -5.16 2.44
N SER A 263 11.87 -5.32 1.66
CA SER A 263 13.21 -5.35 2.21
C SER A 263 13.52 -3.93 2.70
N CYS A 264 13.38 -3.75 4.01
CA CYS A 264 13.68 -2.50 4.68
C CYS A 264 15.12 -2.54 5.17
N TRP A 265 15.87 -1.50 4.85
CA TRP A 265 17.29 -1.38 5.13
C TRP A 265 17.57 0.01 5.72
N TRP A 266 18.63 0.10 6.50
CA TRP A 266 19.16 1.36 7.01
C TRP A 266 19.81 2.17 5.87
#